data_AF-A0AAD5Q7U6-F1
#
_entry.id   AF-A0AAD5Q7U6-F1
#
_cell.length_a   1.000
_cell.length_b   1.000
_cell.length_c   1.000
_cell.angle_alpha   90.00
_cell.angle_beta   90.00
_cell.angle_gamma   90.00
#
_symmetry.space_group_name_H-M   'P 1'
#
loop_
_entity.id
_entity.type
_entity.pdbx_description
1 polymer ?
#
loop_
_entity_poly.entity_id
_entity_poly.type
_entity_poly.pdbx_seq_one_letter_code
_entity_poly.pdbx_strand_id
1 'polypeptide(L)'
;MHPSLDREHPDCQDVIEALVTCHEQNPMAKFFGACSEAKVALDKCFRTEKIKRRTENLERARASDAFVRQKMKEHRERRAQADTAAATNNE
;
A
#
# COMPACT_ATOMS: atom_id res chain seq x y z
N MET A 1 -6.90 -19.39 -2.88
CA MET A 1 -7.97 -18.38 -3.07
C MET A 1 -7.24 -17.10 -3.42
N HIS A 2 -7.32 -16.64 -4.67
CA HIS A 2 -6.63 -15.41 -5.07
C HIS A 2 -7.47 -14.18 -4.66
N PRO A 3 -6.85 -13.04 -4.33
CA PRO A 3 -7.53 -11.75 -4.22
C PRO A 3 -8.41 -11.45 -5.44
N SER A 4 -9.52 -10.73 -5.25
CA SER A 4 -10.35 -10.24 -6.35
C SER A 4 -9.53 -9.38 -7.32
N LEU A 5 -9.73 -9.63 -8.62
CA LEU A 5 -9.07 -8.95 -9.73
C LEU A 5 -9.70 -7.58 -10.07
N ASP A 6 -10.68 -7.11 -9.28
CA ASP A 6 -11.44 -5.87 -9.53
C ASP A 6 -10.61 -4.58 -9.51
N ARG A 7 -9.33 -4.66 -9.13
CA ARG A 7 -8.42 -3.52 -9.01
C ARG A 7 -7.26 -3.68 -9.97
N GLU A 8 -6.74 -2.56 -10.47
CA GLU A 8 -5.57 -2.59 -11.36
C GLU A 8 -4.34 -3.18 -10.67
N HIS A 9 -3.72 -4.12 -11.38
CA HIS A 9 -2.56 -4.90 -10.97
C HIS A 9 -1.42 -4.71 -11.98
N PRO A 10 -0.85 -3.50 -12.08
CA PRO A 10 0.10 -3.16 -13.14
C PRO A 10 1.35 -4.06 -13.13
N ASP A 11 1.79 -4.49 -11.95
CA ASP A 11 2.98 -5.36 -11.80
C ASP A 11 2.68 -6.85 -12.10
N CYS A 12 1.41 -7.25 -12.23
CA CYS A 12 0.99 -8.65 -12.35
C CYS A 12 0.14 -8.95 -13.59
N GLN A 13 0.00 -7.99 -14.51
CA GLN A 13 -0.86 -8.10 -15.70
C GLN A 13 -0.48 -9.32 -16.56
N ASP A 14 0.81 -9.54 -16.79
CA ASP A 14 1.33 -10.66 -17.59
C ASP A 14 0.95 -12.03 -17.01
N VAL A 15 0.94 -12.14 -15.67
CA VAL A 15 0.60 -13.38 -14.96
C VAL A 15 -0.91 -13.63 -14.94
N ILE A 16 -1.70 -12.55 -14.91
CA ILE A 16 -3.16 -12.62 -15.06
C ILE A 16 -3.49 -13.12 -16.47
N GLU A 17 -2.85 -12.55 -17.51
CA GLU A 17 -3.05 -12.96 -18.90
C GLU A 17 -2.73 -14.45 -19.09
N ALA A 18 -1.59 -14.93 -18.57
CA ALA A 18 -1.24 -16.34 -18.62
C ALA A 18 -2.29 -17.26 -17.98
N LEU A 19 -2.90 -16.83 -16.85
CA LEU A 19 -3.98 -17.58 -16.22
C LEU A 19 -5.27 -17.56 -17.05
N VAL A 20 -5.62 -16.42 -17.63
CA VAL A 20 -6.79 -16.26 -18.52
C VAL A 20 -6.65 -17.14 -19.74
N THR A 21 -5.50 -17.10 -20.42
CA THR A 21 -5.21 -17.97 -21.57
C THR A 21 -5.30 -19.46 -21.20
N CYS A 22 -4.80 -19.85 -20.03
CA CYS A 22 -4.92 -21.23 -19.57
C CYS A 22 -6.40 -21.65 -19.36
N HIS A 23 -7.21 -20.77 -18.78
CA HIS A 23 -8.64 -21.01 -18.58
C HIS A 23 -9.44 -21.04 -19.88
N GLU A 24 -9.07 -20.23 -20.87
CA GLU A 24 -9.69 -20.19 -22.20
C GLU A 24 -9.38 -21.45 -23.01
N GLN A 25 -8.13 -21.93 -22.96
CA GLN A 25 -7.71 -23.16 -23.64
C GLN A 25 -8.26 -24.42 -22.96
N ASN A 26 -8.50 -24.36 -21.65
CA ASN A 26 -8.86 -25.53 -20.84
C ASN A 26 -10.12 -25.31 -19.97
N PRO A 27 -11.28 -24.98 -20.57
CA PRO A 27 -12.48 -24.59 -19.82
C PRO A 27 -13.04 -25.70 -18.94
N MET A 28 -12.83 -26.98 -19.29
CA MET A 28 -13.21 -28.14 -18.48
C MET A 28 -12.09 -28.58 -17.53
N ALA A 29 -10.82 -28.51 -17.97
CA ALA A 29 -9.67 -28.97 -17.17
C ALA A 29 -9.24 -27.99 -16.06
N LYS A 30 -9.74 -26.75 -16.07
CA LYS A 30 -9.56 -25.79 -14.96
C LYS A 30 -10.04 -26.33 -13.62
N PHE A 31 -11.11 -27.14 -13.62
CA PHE A 31 -11.66 -27.76 -12.41
C PHE A 31 -10.84 -28.96 -11.92
N PHE A 32 -9.99 -29.52 -12.78
CA PHE A 32 -9.10 -30.64 -12.48
C PHE A 32 -7.67 -30.18 -12.13
N GLY A 33 -7.42 -28.88 -12.05
CA GLY A 33 -6.13 -28.32 -11.61
C GLY A 33 -5.09 -28.13 -12.70
N ALA A 34 -5.46 -28.22 -13.98
CA ALA A 34 -4.53 -28.03 -15.11
C ALA A 34 -3.83 -26.66 -15.11
N CYS A 35 -4.47 -25.62 -14.54
CA CYS A 35 -3.93 -24.27 -14.43
C CYS A 35 -3.33 -23.95 -13.05
N SER A 36 -2.96 -24.96 -12.25
CA SER A 36 -2.47 -24.77 -10.88
C SER A 36 -1.17 -23.97 -10.83
N GLU A 37 -0.23 -24.19 -11.76
CA GLU A 37 1.05 -23.47 -11.78
C GLU A 37 0.86 -21.97 -12.07
N ALA A 38 0.05 -21.63 -13.06
CA ALA A 38 -0.30 -20.24 -13.38
C ALA A 38 -0.98 -19.55 -12.19
N LYS A 39 -1.85 -20.28 -11.46
CA LYS A 39 -2.48 -19.79 -10.23
C LYS A 39 -1.46 -19.52 -9.12
N VAL A 40 -0.49 -20.41 -8.91
CA VAL A 40 0.57 -20.21 -7.91
C VAL A 40 1.45 -19.00 -8.27
N ALA A 41 1.77 -18.83 -9.54
CA ALA A 41 2.48 -17.65 -10.03
C ALA A 41 1.69 -16.36 -9.74
N LEU A 42 0.38 -16.36 -10.00
CA LEU A 42 -0.50 -15.23 -9.72
C LEU A 42 -0.53 -14.88 -8.23
N ASP A 43 -0.73 -15.89 -7.37
CA ASP A 43 -0.77 -15.71 -5.91
C ASP A 43 0.57 -15.13 -5.39
N LYS A 44 1.70 -15.58 -5.94
CA LYS A 44 3.03 -15.05 -5.61
C LYS A 44 3.21 -13.60 -6.06
N CYS A 45 2.72 -13.26 -7.25
CA CYS A 45 2.78 -11.90 -7.76
C CYS A 45 1.97 -10.94 -6.87
N PHE A 46 0.72 -11.27 -6.58
CA PHE A 46 -0.14 -10.46 -5.70
C PHE A 46 0.39 -10.35 -4.28
N ARG A 47 1.08 -11.39 -3.79
CA ARG A 47 1.73 -11.28 -2.49
C ARG A 47 2.84 -10.23 -2.51
N THR A 48 3.64 -10.22 -3.56
CA THR A 48 4.75 -9.27 -3.75
C THR A 48 4.22 -7.85 -3.90
N GLU A 49 3.22 -7.65 -4.76
CA GLU A 49 2.56 -6.35 -4.98
C GLU A 49 1.95 -5.82 -3.67
N LYS A 50 1.28 -6.68 -2.89
CA LYS A 50 0.72 -6.31 -1.59
C LYS A 50 1.81 -5.87 -0.60
N ILE A 51 2.96 -6.53 -0.60
CA ILE A 51 4.09 -6.15 0.26
C ILE A 51 4.63 -4.79 -0.17
N LYS A 52 4.87 -4.58 -1.46
CA LYS A 52 5.35 -3.31 -2.03
C LYS A 52 4.43 -2.13 -1.64
N ARG A 53 3.13 -2.25 -1.93
CA ARG A 53 2.14 -1.22 -1.56
C ARG A 53 2.10 -0.97 -0.05
N ARG A 54 2.23 -2.02 0.77
CA ARG A 54 2.26 -1.87 2.24
C ARG A 54 3.49 -1.09 2.69
N THR A 55 4.66 -1.35 2.09
CA THR A 55 5.90 -0.63 2.39
C THR A 55 5.79 0.85 2.01
N GLU A 56 5.34 1.14 0.79
CA GLU A 56 5.14 2.52 0.33
C GLU A 56 4.12 3.29 1.20
N ASN A 57 3.03 2.63 1.61
CA ASN A 57 2.06 3.23 2.52
C ASN A 57 2.65 3.50 3.91
N LEU A 58 3.48 2.59 4.41
CA LEU A 58 4.16 2.77 5.70
C LEU A 58 5.15 3.93 5.65
N GLU A 59 5.93 4.05 4.58
CA GLU A 59 6.86 5.15 4.37
C GLU A 59 6.14 6.49 4.29
N ARG A 60 5.07 6.57 3.48
CA ARG A 60 4.24 7.77 3.39
C ARG A 60 3.61 8.14 4.73
N ALA A 61 3.08 7.16 5.47
CA ALA A 61 2.51 7.39 6.79
C ALA A 61 3.57 7.94 7.77
N ARG A 62 4.78 7.35 7.78
CA ARG A 62 5.88 7.83 8.62
C ARG A 62 6.32 9.24 8.28
N ALA A 63 6.41 9.57 6.99
CA ALA A 63 6.77 10.91 6.53
C ALA A 63 5.71 11.95 6.95
N SER A 64 4.44 11.64 6.74
CA SER A 64 3.32 12.49 7.16
C SER A 64 3.28 12.66 8.68
N ASP A 65 3.44 11.58 9.44
CA ASP A 65 3.51 11.62 10.90
C ASP A 65 4.65 12.51 11.41
N ALA A 66 5.84 12.37 10.82
CA ALA A 66 7.00 13.17 11.19
C ALA A 66 6.75 14.66 10.90
N PHE A 67 6.22 14.98 9.72
CA PHE A 67 5.87 16.35 9.34
C PHE A 67 4.84 16.97 10.30
N VAL A 68 3.76 16.25 10.59
CA VAL A 68 2.71 16.73 11.51
C VAL A 68 3.28 16.93 12.91
N ARG A 69 4.06 15.98 13.43
CA ARG A 69 4.69 16.11 14.75
C ARG A 69 5.61 17.32 14.84
N GLN A 70 6.42 17.56 13.80
CA GLN A 70 7.29 18.73 13.73
C GLN A 70 6.49 20.03 13.76
N LYS A 71 5.46 20.15 12.91
CA LYS A 71 4.61 21.35 12.87
C LYS A 71 3.85 21.60 14.16
N MET A 72 3.37 20.54 14.82
CA MET A 72 2.73 20.66 16.12
C MET A 72 3.70 21.11 17.21
N LYS A 73 4.96 20.66 17.18
CA LYS A 73 6.00 21.10 18.09
C LYS A 73 6.34 22.58 17.88
N GLU A 74 6.61 22.99 16.64
CA GLU A 74 6.87 24.40 16.26
C GLU A 74 5.74 25.33 16.73
N HIS A 75 4.48 24.91 16.55
CA HIS A 75 3.32 25.70 16.97
C HIS A 75 3.21 25.81 18.50
N ARG A 76 3.46 24.72 19.24
CA ARG A 76 3.46 24.73 20.71
C ARG A 76 4.56 25.64 21.26
N GLU A 77 5.76 25.57 20.70
CA GLU A 77 6.89 26.41 21.11
C GLU A 77 6.60 27.89 20.82
N ARG A 78 6.07 28.21 19.64
CA ARG A 78 5.68 29.59 19.29
C ARG A 78 4.63 30.15 20.26
N ARG A 79 3.64 29.34 20.65
CA ARG A 79 2.63 29.74 21.63
C ARG A 79 3.24 29.98 23.00
N ALA A 80 4.10 29.07 23.48
CA ALA A 80 4.80 29.25 24.75
C ALA A 80 5.70 30.49 24.76
N GLN A 81 6.38 30.80 23.65
CA GLN A 81 7.17 32.02 23.50
C GLN A 81 6.31 33.28 23.50
N ALA A 82 5.14 33.25 22.84
CA ALA A 82 4.19 34.36 22.86
C ALA A 82 3.62 34.59 24.27
N ASP A 83 3.27 33.50 24.97
CA ASP A 83 2.73 33.55 26.33
C ASP A 83 3.78 34.10 27.32
N THR A 84 5.03 33.66 27.22
CA THR A 84 6.14 34.18 28.05
C THR A 84 6.47 35.64 27.75
N ALA A 85 6.52 36.03 26.47
CA ALA A 85 6.73 37.43 26.08
C ALA A 85 5.58 38.34 26.54
N ALA A 86 4.33 37.87 26.51
CA ALA A 86 3.19 38.60 27.03
C ALA A 86 3.28 38.79 28.55
N ALA A 87 3.75 37.78 29.29
CA ALA A 87 3.99 37.88 30.73
C ALA A 87 5.09 38.91 31.06
N THR A 88 6.23 38.89 30.36
CA THR A 88 7.35 39.81 30.63
C THR A 88 7.07 41.28 30.29
N ASN A 89 6.12 41.57 29.40
CA ASN A 89 5.76 42.95 29.03
C ASN A 89 4.71 43.56 29.97
N ASN A 90 4.17 42.79 30.92
CA ASN A 90 3.13 43.21 31.86
C ASN A 90 3.65 43.34 33.31
N GLU A 91 4.98 43.24 33.49
CA GLU A 91 5.75 43.51 34.72
C GLU A 91 6.67 44.73 34.49
#